data_AF-A0A413BAJ3-F1
#
_entry.id   AF-A0A413BAJ3-F1
#
_cell.length_a   1.000
_cell.length_b   1.000
_cell.length_c   1.000
_cell.angle_alpha   90.00
_cell.angle_beta   90.00
_cell.angle_gamma   90.00
#
_symmetry.space_group_name_H-M   'P 1'
#
loop_
_entity.id
_entity.type
_entity.pdbx_description
1 polymer ?
#
loop_
_entity_poly.entity_id
_entity_poly.type
_entity_poly.pdbx_seq_one_letter_code
_entity_poly.pdbx_strand_id
1 'polypeptide(L)'
;MLRFYKPSEAVHQGTFEDGHHKLQKMIFMITIESLVDMGANVRLEVTPTDLKMFAESIIQRTIVAQQEERQAAIQREAEETYLNTKQVRELLNVCEGTLNLWAKRGYLVPVKVGNKNMYTKSDVRRVQTGNKSESVASYCKRTEK
;
A
#
# COMPACT_ATOMS: atom_id res chain seq x y z
N MET A 1 42.90 50.16 -68.94
CA MET A 1 42.13 51.13 -68.11
C MET A 1 41.78 50.47 -66.80
N LEU A 2 42.16 51.07 -65.68
CA LEU A 2 41.73 50.69 -64.33
C LEU A 2 40.25 51.02 -64.11
N ARG A 3 39.51 50.17 -63.39
CA ARG A 3 38.78 50.57 -62.17
C ARG A 3 38.40 49.37 -61.30
N PHE A 4 38.70 49.54 -60.02
CA PHE A 4 38.44 48.68 -58.88
C PHE A 4 36.96 48.71 -58.41
N TYR A 5 36.62 47.78 -57.51
CA TYR A 5 35.70 47.86 -56.32
C TYR A 5 34.50 46.87 -56.35
N LYS A 6 34.57 45.68 -55.72
CA LYS A 6 34.29 45.26 -54.30
C LYS A 6 32.80 44.87 -54.03
N PRO A 7 32.48 44.03 -53.02
CA PRO A 7 31.67 42.80 -53.15
C PRO A 7 30.28 42.88 -52.49
N SER A 8 29.40 41.92 -52.78
CA SER A 8 28.20 41.65 -51.97
C SER A 8 28.13 40.16 -51.66
N GLU A 9 28.26 39.84 -50.38
CA GLU A 9 28.04 38.52 -49.80
C GLU A 9 26.55 38.18 -49.91
N ALA A 10 26.23 37.06 -50.54
CA ALA A 10 24.97 36.35 -50.30
C ALA A 10 25.23 34.85 -50.41
N VAL A 11 25.41 34.28 -49.24
CA VAL A 11 25.51 32.85 -48.93
C VAL A 11 24.23 32.15 -49.38
N HIS A 12 24.34 31.16 -50.27
CA HIS A 12 23.40 30.03 -50.30
C HIS A 12 24.20 28.73 -50.39
N GLN A 13 24.32 28.13 -49.21
CA GLN A 13 24.94 26.86 -48.92
C GLN A 13 24.04 25.75 -49.46
N GLY A 14 24.37 25.18 -50.62
CA GLY A 14 23.79 23.94 -51.09
C GLY A 14 24.50 22.77 -50.42
N THR A 15 24.10 22.39 -49.21
CA THR A 15 24.56 21.14 -48.59
C THR A 15 23.72 19.98 -49.11
N PHE A 16 24.32 19.29 -50.07
CA PHE A 16 24.28 17.86 -50.31
C PHE A 16 23.36 17.08 -49.34
N GLU A 17 22.27 16.55 -49.88
CA GLU A 17 21.37 15.65 -49.15
C GLU A 17 22.08 14.32 -48.93
N ASP A 18 22.71 14.16 -47.76
CA ASP A 18 23.20 12.87 -47.30
C ASP A 18 22.20 12.27 -46.33
N GLY A 19 21.62 11.14 -46.75
CA GLY A 19 20.51 10.42 -46.16
C GLY A 19 20.86 9.74 -44.85
N HIS A 20 21.25 10.53 -43.85
CA HIS A 20 21.16 10.13 -42.45
C HIS A 20 19.68 10.02 -42.10
N HIS A 21 19.09 8.86 -42.43
CA HIS A 21 17.99 8.32 -41.68
C HIS A 21 18.39 8.41 -40.23
N LYS A 22 17.80 9.40 -39.57
CA LYS A 22 17.87 9.68 -38.15
C LYS A 22 17.26 8.45 -37.49
N LEU A 23 18.07 7.40 -37.33
CA LEU A 23 17.86 6.35 -36.36
C LEU A 23 18.02 7.01 -35.00
N GLN A 24 17.04 7.84 -34.66
CA GLN A 24 16.66 8.08 -33.30
C GLN A 24 16.48 6.67 -32.77
N LYS A 25 17.48 6.17 -32.01
CA LYS A 25 17.37 4.94 -31.26
C LYS A 25 16.10 5.09 -30.43
N MET A 26 14.98 4.60 -30.96
CA MET A 26 13.82 4.26 -30.19
C MET A 26 14.34 3.16 -29.28
N ILE A 27 14.82 3.56 -28.11
CA ILE A 27 14.95 2.66 -26.98
C ILE A 27 13.50 2.29 -26.70
N PHE A 28 13.03 1.24 -27.35
CA PHE A 28 11.77 0.61 -27.01
C PHE A 28 11.98 0.17 -25.56
N MET A 29 11.33 0.83 -24.62
CA MET A 29 11.42 0.48 -23.21
C MET A 29 10.63 -0.80 -23.01
N ILE A 30 11.27 -1.92 -23.31
CA ILE A 30 10.74 -3.26 -23.13
C ILE A 30 10.85 -3.57 -21.64
N THR A 31 9.71 -3.79 -20.99
CA THR A 31 9.66 -4.23 -19.60
C THR A 31 9.49 -5.74 -19.53
N ILE A 32 9.91 -6.35 -18.42
CA ILE A 32 9.79 -7.80 -18.22
C ILE A 32 8.32 -8.23 -18.27
N GLU A 33 7.40 -7.40 -17.76
CA GLU A 33 5.95 -7.65 -17.80
C GLU A 33 5.44 -7.76 -19.23
N SER A 34 5.87 -6.86 -20.12
CA SER A 34 5.49 -6.93 -21.54
C SER A 34 6.00 -8.20 -22.22
N LEU A 35 7.19 -8.69 -21.86
CA LEU A 35 7.73 -9.95 -22.38
C LEU A 35 6.94 -11.16 -21.88
N VAL A 36 6.51 -11.12 -20.62
CA VAL A 36 5.66 -12.17 -20.01
C VAL A 36 4.28 -12.20 -20.68
N ASP A 37 3.65 -11.03 -20.88
CA ASP A 37 2.32 -10.91 -21.48
C ASP A 37 2.28 -11.37 -22.93
N MET A 38 3.38 -11.18 -23.67
CA MET A 38 3.50 -11.67 -25.05
C MET A 38 3.60 -13.19 -25.14
N GLY A 39 3.81 -13.91 -24.03
CA GLY A 39 3.95 -15.37 -24.01
C GLY A 39 5.15 -15.88 -24.82
N ALA A 40 6.08 -14.99 -25.15
CA ALA A 40 7.23 -15.28 -25.99
C ALA A 40 8.29 -16.03 -25.18
N ASN A 41 8.90 -17.05 -25.77
CA ASN A 41 10.06 -17.71 -25.16
C ASN A 41 11.32 -16.87 -25.44
N VAL A 42 11.73 -16.08 -24.46
CA VAL A 42 12.87 -15.16 -24.57
C VAL A 42 14.06 -15.71 -23.79
N ARG A 43 15.24 -15.71 -24.43
CA ARG A 43 16.53 -15.91 -23.74
C ARG A 43 17.15 -14.54 -23.48
N LEU A 44 17.36 -14.20 -22.22
CA LEU A 44 18.11 -13.01 -21.82
C LEU A 44 19.52 -13.39 -21.42
N GLU A 45 20.50 -12.72 -22.02
CA GLU A 45 21.87 -12.72 -21.54
C GLU A 45 22.04 -11.51 -20.62
N VAL A 46 22.50 -11.76 -19.40
CA VAL A 46 22.68 -10.74 -18.36
C VAL A 46 24.08 -10.83 -17.79
N THR A 47 24.65 -9.69 -17.39
CA THR A 47 25.94 -9.71 -16.71
C THR A 47 25.78 -10.20 -15.26
N PRO A 48 26.84 -10.76 -14.64
CA PRO A 48 26.79 -11.13 -13.22
C PRO A 48 26.42 -9.95 -12.31
N THR A 49 26.84 -8.73 -12.67
CA THR A 49 26.50 -7.51 -11.94
C THR A 49 25.01 -7.22 -12.00
N ASP A 50 24.40 -7.30 -13.19
CA ASP A 50 22.96 -7.05 -13.36
C ASP A 50 22.12 -8.07 -12.57
N LEU A 51 22.54 -9.34 -12.59
CA LEU A 51 21.87 -10.40 -11.83
C LEU A 51 21.97 -10.16 -10.30
N LYS A 52 23.13 -9.72 -9.82
CA LYS A 52 23.32 -9.35 -8.40
C LYS A 52 22.41 -8.18 -8.02
N MET A 53 22.39 -7.12 -8.83
CA MET A 53 21.57 -5.93 -8.59
C MET A 53 20.07 -6.27 -8.60
N PHE A 54 19.65 -7.15 -9.50
CA PHE A 54 18.28 -7.65 -9.54
C PHE A 54 17.91 -8.36 -8.23
N ALA A 55 18.73 -9.30 -7.77
CA ALA A 55 18.48 -10.02 -6.52
C ALA A 55 18.44 -9.07 -5.30
N GLU A 56 19.38 -8.13 -5.21
CA GLU A 56 19.40 -7.11 -4.15
C GLU A 56 18.14 -6.23 -4.19
N SER A 57 17.65 -5.88 -5.39
CA SER A 57 16.41 -5.10 -5.56
C SER A 57 15.18 -5.84 -5.06
N ILE A 58 15.05 -7.14 -5.37
CA ILE A 58 13.93 -7.96 -4.89
C ILE A 58 13.95 -8.05 -3.36
N ILE A 59 15.12 -8.29 -2.76
CA ILE A 59 15.29 -8.35 -1.31
C ILE A 59 14.88 -7.01 -0.67
N GLN A 60 15.40 -5.90 -1.18
CA GLN A 60 15.07 -4.57 -0.66
C GLN A 60 13.58 -4.26 -0.75
N ARG A 61 12.95 -4.49 -1.90
CA ARG A 61 11.50 -4.28 -2.07
C ARG A 61 10.68 -5.14 -1.12
N THR A 62 11.10 -6.38 -0.90
CA THR A 62 10.42 -7.29 0.03
C THR A 62 10.52 -6.80 1.47
N ILE A 63 11.71 -6.35 1.90
CA ILE A 63 11.93 -5.80 3.24
C ILE A 63 11.06 -4.56 3.45
N VAL A 64 11.02 -3.65 2.48
CA VAL A 64 10.20 -2.42 2.55
C VAL A 64 8.72 -2.78 2.67
N ALA A 65 8.21 -3.67 1.82
CA ALA A 65 6.81 -4.08 1.87
C ALA A 65 6.44 -4.72 3.23
N GLN A 66 7.29 -5.60 3.76
CA GLN A 66 7.08 -6.19 5.09
C GLN A 66 7.13 -5.15 6.22
N GLN A 67 8.03 -4.18 6.11
CA GLN A 67 8.16 -3.12 7.10
C GLN A 67 6.95 -2.18 7.07
N GLU A 68 6.41 -1.87 5.89
CA GLU A 68 5.18 -1.08 5.74
C GLU A 68 3.98 -1.82 6.32
N GLU A 69 3.82 -3.12 6.05
CA GLU A 69 2.77 -3.94 6.65
C GLU A 69 2.90 -3.99 8.18
N ARG A 70 4.12 -4.16 8.69
CA ARG A 70 4.41 -4.15 10.12
C ARG A 70 4.13 -2.78 10.74
N GLN A 71 4.52 -1.69 10.10
CA GLN A 71 4.23 -0.34 10.57
C GLN A 71 2.74 -0.04 10.52
N ALA A 72 2.01 -0.49 9.50
CA ALA A 72 0.56 -0.37 9.44
C ALA A 72 -0.13 -1.20 10.54
N ALA A 73 0.39 -2.38 10.87
CA ALA A 73 -0.10 -3.16 12.00
C ALA A 73 0.16 -2.44 13.34
N ILE A 74 1.39 -1.95 13.54
CA ILE A 74 1.75 -1.17 14.73
C ILE A 74 0.93 0.11 14.83
N GLN A 75 0.66 0.81 13.73
CA GLN A 75 -0.19 2.01 13.72
C GLN A 75 -1.64 1.66 14.10
N ARG A 76 -2.17 0.56 13.58
CA ARG A 76 -3.50 0.05 13.95
C ARG A 76 -3.58 -0.36 15.43
N GLU A 77 -2.48 -0.83 16.00
CA GLU A 77 -2.36 -1.15 17.43
C GLU A 77 -2.14 0.10 18.29
N ALA A 78 -1.32 1.06 17.84
CA ALA A 78 -1.04 2.31 18.53
C ALA A 78 -2.26 3.24 18.56
N GLU A 79 -3.14 3.14 17.57
CA GLU A 79 -4.47 3.75 17.56
C GLU A 79 -5.50 2.97 18.40
N GLU A 80 -5.08 2.28 19.46
CA GLU A 80 -6.01 1.69 20.42
C GLU A 80 -6.78 2.80 21.15
N THR A 81 -7.86 3.21 20.47
CA THR A 81 -8.72 4.29 20.86
C THR A 81 -9.77 3.73 21.82
N TYR A 82 -10.02 4.47 22.89
CA TYR A 82 -11.06 4.14 23.84
C TYR A 82 -12.37 4.80 23.42
N LEU A 83 -13.45 4.01 23.39
CA LEU A 83 -14.80 4.46 23.13
C LEU A 83 -15.57 4.57 24.45
N ASN A 84 -16.34 5.64 24.61
CA ASN A 84 -17.23 5.75 25.76
C ASN A 84 -18.51 4.93 25.57
N THR A 85 -19.25 4.68 26.66
CA THR A 85 -20.50 3.90 26.64
C THR A 85 -21.52 4.37 25.60
N LYS A 86 -21.63 5.69 25.37
CA LYS A 86 -22.58 6.25 24.37
C LYS A 86 -22.17 5.85 22.95
N GLN A 87 -20.90 6.01 22.60
CA GLN A 87 -20.36 5.63 21.30
C GLN A 87 -20.52 4.13 21.03
N VAL A 88 -20.27 3.29 22.03
CA VAL A 88 -20.43 1.83 21.88
C VAL A 88 -21.90 1.44 21.69
N ARG A 89 -22.82 2.07 22.41
CA ARG A 89 -24.27 1.87 22.21
C ARG A 89 -24.71 2.22 20.79
N GLU A 90 -24.25 3.37 20.29
CA GLU A 90 -24.57 3.83 18.94
C GLU A 90 -23.98 2.90 17.89
N LEU A 91 -22.73 2.47 18.06
CA LEU A 91 -22.03 1.63 17.10
C LEU A 91 -22.58 0.20 17.03
N LEU A 92 -22.91 -0.40 18.17
CA LEU A 92 -23.44 -1.77 18.25
C LEU A 92 -24.97 -1.82 18.22
N ASN A 93 -25.64 -0.67 18.20
CA ASN A 93 -27.10 -0.52 18.26
C ASN A 93 -27.76 -1.31 19.41
N VAL A 94 -27.20 -1.20 20.62
CA VAL A 94 -27.68 -1.90 21.82
C VAL A 94 -28.07 -0.94 22.94
N CYS A 95 -28.88 -1.40 23.89
CA CYS A 95 -29.22 -0.63 25.09
C CYS A 95 -28.14 -0.74 26.19
N GLU A 96 -28.17 0.18 27.16
CA GLU A 96 -27.23 0.15 28.29
C GLU A 96 -27.36 -1.13 29.12
N GLY A 97 -28.59 -1.65 29.28
CA GLY A 97 -28.85 -2.92 29.93
C GLY A 97 -28.10 -4.09 29.29
N THR A 98 -27.98 -4.10 27.95
CA THR A 98 -27.21 -5.11 27.22
C THR A 98 -25.72 -5.01 27.52
N LEU A 99 -25.15 -3.80 27.53
CA LEU A 99 -23.73 -3.61 27.88
C LEU A 99 -23.45 -4.03 29.32
N ASN A 100 -24.34 -3.71 30.26
CA ASN A 100 -24.22 -4.15 31.65
C ASN A 100 -24.27 -5.67 31.80
N LEU A 101 -25.14 -6.35 31.03
CA LEU A 101 -25.20 -7.80 30.99
C LEU A 101 -23.92 -8.40 30.41
N TRP A 102 -23.40 -7.83 29.33
CA TRP A 102 -22.15 -8.28 28.71
C TRP A 102 -20.94 -8.09 29.62
N ALA A 103 -20.87 -6.98 30.35
CA ALA A 103 -19.84 -6.75 31.35
C ALA A 103 -19.91 -7.80 32.47
N LYS A 104 -21.11 -8.09 33.01
CA LYS A 104 -21.30 -9.14 34.02
C LYS A 104 -20.93 -10.54 33.52
N ARG A 105 -21.13 -10.81 32.23
CA ARG A 105 -20.82 -12.10 31.58
C ARG A 105 -19.41 -12.18 30.99
N GLY A 106 -18.60 -11.14 31.12
CA GLY A 106 -17.24 -11.11 30.57
C GLY A 106 -17.16 -11.04 29.04
N TYR A 107 -18.25 -10.72 28.34
CA TYR A 107 -18.30 -10.69 26.88
C TYR A 107 -17.70 -9.39 26.29
N LEU A 108 -18.09 -8.26 26.87
CA LEU A 108 -17.53 -6.94 26.57
C LEU A 108 -17.41 -6.18 27.89
N VAL A 109 -16.18 -6.08 28.39
CA VAL A 109 -15.91 -5.56 29.74
C VAL A 109 -15.34 -4.15 29.63
N PRO A 110 -15.94 -3.15 30.30
CA PRO A 110 -15.39 -1.80 30.30
C PRO A 110 -14.12 -1.71 31.15
N VAL A 111 -13.16 -0.92 30.67
CA VAL A 111 -12.01 -0.44 31.43
C VAL A 111 -12.40 0.86 32.14
N LYS A 112 -12.00 0.98 33.41
CA LYS A 112 -12.19 2.22 34.17
C LYS A 112 -11.08 3.22 33.84
N VAL A 113 -11.47 4.35 33.23
CA VAL A 113 -10.57 5.49 32.97
C VAL A 113 -11.11 6.68 33.79
N GLY A 114 -10.53 6.87 34.98
CA GLY A 114 -11.11 7.74 36.01
C GLY A 114 -12.49 7.23 36.44
N ASN A 115 -13.49 8.12 36.44
CA ASN A 115 -14.89 7.78 36.79
C ASN A 115 -15.72 7.29 35.60
N LYS A 116 -15.14 7.18 34.40
CA LYS A 116 -15.86 6.82 33.18
C LYS A 116 -15.58 5.37 32.79
N ASN A 117 -16.62 4.70 32.29
CA ASN A 117 -16.48 3.40 31.63
C ASN A 117 -16.08 3.63 30.17
N MET A 118 -14.99 2.98 29.77
CA MET A 118 -14.46 3.04 28.41
C MET A 118 -14.30 1.62 27.87
N TYR A 119 -14.33 1.47 26.55
CA TYR A 119 -14.16 0.20 25.86
C TYR A 119 -13.07 0.34 24.82
N THR A 120 -12.22 -0.66 24.66
CA THR A 120 -11.20 -0.64 23.61
C THR A 120 -11.89 -0.83 22.25
N LYS A 121 -11.47 -0.04 21.26
CA LYS A 121 -11.99 -0.17 19.89
C LYS A 121 -11.74 -1.57 19.31
N SER A 122 -10.68 -2.25 19.76
CA SER A 122 -10.37 -3.64 19.44
C SER A 122 -11.46 -4.60 19.92
N ASP A 123 -11.88 -4.51 21.19
CA ASP A 123 -12.94 -5.34 21.77
C ASP A 123 -14.29 -5.09 21.09
N VAL A 124 -14.61 -3.82 20.87
CA VAL A 124 -15.87 -3.42 20.21
C VAL A 124 -15.90 -3.94 18.77
N ARG A 125 -14.77 -3.86 18.04
CA ARG A 125 -14.64 -4.42 16.69
C ARG A 125 -14.75 -5.95 16.71
N ARG A 126 -14.16 -6.64 17.69
CA ARG A 126 -14.31 -8.09 17.84
C ARG A 126 -15.79 -8.48 17.99
N VAL A 127 -16.55 -7.74 18.78
CA VAL A 127 -18.00 -7.95 18.95
C VAL A 127 -18.76 -7.67 17.64
N GLN A 128 -18.35 -6.64 16.89
CA GLN A 128 -18.99 -6.25 15.62
C GLN A 128 -18.70 -7.23 14.47
N THR A 129 -17.46 -7.70 14.35
CA THR A 129 -16.99 -8.61 13.29
C THR A 129 -17.10 -10.08 13.70
N GLY A 130 -17.55 -10.36 14.93
CA GLY A 130 -17.58 -11.70 15.54
C GLY A 130 -18.14 -12.76 14.59
N ASN A 131 -17.36 -13.84 14.41
CA ASN A 131 -17.71 -14.96 13.56
C ASN A 131 -19.08 -15.50 13.98
N LYS A 132 -20.05 -15.60 13.04
CA LYS A 132 -21.46 -15.93 13.32
C LYS A 132 -21.68 -17.26 14.07
N SER A 133 -20.64 -18.11 14.20
CA SER A 133 -20.64 -19.36 14.94
C SER A 133 -20.55 -19.19 16.46
N GLU A 134 -20.01 -18.08 16.97
CA GLU A 134 -20.02 -17.76 18.39
C GLU A 134 -21.25 -16.91 18.72
N SER A 135 -22.42 -17.54 18.65
CA SER A 135 -23.66 -16.86 19.06
C SER A 135 -23.53 -16.39 20.52
N VAL A 136 -24.17 -15.27 20.87
CA VAL A 136 -24.22 -14.70 22.23
C VAL A 136 -24.54 -15.76 23.30
N ALA A 137 -25.23 -16.84 22.93
CA ALA A 137 -25.54 -17.97 23.82
C ALA A 137 -24.31 -18.76 24.30
N SER A 138 -23.18 -18.79 23.60
CA SER A 138 -21.98 -19.55 24.00
C SER A 138 -21.29 -18.96 25.23
N TYR A 139 -21.27 -17.63 25.36
CA TYR A 139 -20.69 -16.93 26.52
C TYR A 139 -21.60 -17.01 27.75
N CYS A 140 -22.92 -17.10 27.57
CA CYS A 140 -23.88 -17.19 28.68
C CYS A 140 -23.84 -18.53 29.42
N LYS A 141 -23.21 -19.56 28.82
CA LYS A 141 -23.13 -20.92 29.37
C LYS A 141 -21.85 -21.21 30.15
N ARG A 142 -20.92 -20.24 30.26
CA ARG A 142 -19.61 -20.46 30.90
C ARG A 142 -19.52 -19.80 32.28
N THR A 143 -20.50 -20.05 33.14
CA THR A 143 -20.45 -19.69 34.57
C THR A 143 -20.89 -20.86 35.43
N GLU A 144 -20.09 -21.93 35.45
CA GLU A 144 -20.08 -22.90 36.54
C GLU A 144 -18.63 -23.35 36.80
N LYS A 145 -18.03 -22.74 37.83
CA LYS A 145 -17.06 -23.37 38.74
C LYS A 145 -17.26 -22.76 40.11
#